data_AF-A0A537J782-F1
#
_entry.id   AF-A0A537J782-F1
#
_cell.length_a   1.000
_cell.length_b   1.000
_cell.length_c   1.000
_cell.angle_alpha   90.00
_cell.angle_beta   90.00
_cell.angle_gamma   90.00
#
_symmetry.space_group_name_H-M   'P 1'
#
loop_
_entity.id
_entity.type
_entity.pdbx_description
1 polymer ?
#
loop_
_entity_poly.entity_id
_entity_poly.type
_entity_poly.pdbx_seq_one_letter_code
_entity_poly.pdbx_strand_id
1 'polypeptide(L)'
;MRKGISLVMASLVLRLALALAAPALPVTGAAPIVFGVVLVGPHNDHGWSEAHYIAAQYAEAKMPGARMIYVDSVNPAAKPGVTV
;
A
#
# COMPACT_ATOMS: atom_id res chain seq x y z
N MET A 1 18.68 -33.24 -38.17
CA MET A 1 17.68 -32.14 -38.21
C MET A 1 16.64 -32.19 -37.10
N ARG A 2 16.01 -33.33 -36.78
CA ARG A 2 14.92 -33.40 -35.77
C ARG A 2 15.33 -33.06 -34.32
N LYS A 3 16.56 -33.43 -33.89
CA LYS A 3 17.06 -33.15 -32.53
C LYS A 3 17.35 -31.65 -32.27
N GLY A 4 17.81 -30.93 -33.29
CA GLY A 4 18.08 -29.49 -33.19
C GLY A 4 16.80 -28.65 -33.10
N ILE A 5 15.76 -29.02 -33.86
CA ILE A 5 14.45 -28.37 -33.81
C ILE A 5 13.77 -28.59 -32.44
N SER A 6 13.92 -29.79 -31.86
CA SER A 6 13.39 -30.10 -30.53
C SER A 6 14.05 -29.29 -29.41
N LEU A 7 15.38 -29.09 -29.47
CA LEU A 7 16.08 -28.23 -28.50
C LEU A 7 15.67 -26.75 -28.62
N VAL A 8 15.51 -26.26 -29.84
CA VAL A 8 15.05 -24.87 -30.07
C VAL A 8 13.64 -24.69 -29.53
N MET A 9 12.73 -25.64 -29.76
CA MET A 9 11.38 -25.61 -29.22
C MET A 9 11.34 -25.68 -27.69
N ALA A 10 12.12 -26.58 -27.08
CA ALA A 10 12.23 -26.66 -25.62
C ALA A 10 12.76 -25.35 -25.02
N SER A 11 13.75 -24.72 -25.66
CA SER A 11 14.28 -23.42 -25.22
C SER A 11 13.25 -22.30 -25.35
N LEU A 12 12.39 -22.35 -26.39
CA LEU A 12 11.35 -21.35 -26.62
C LEU A 12 10.21 -21.51 -25.61
N VAL A 13 9.80 -22.75 -25.33
CA VAL A 13 8.79 -23.05 -24.31
C VAL A 13 9.27 -22.64 -22.92
N LEU A 14 10.54 -22.90 -22.60
CA LEU A 14 11.11 -22.49 -21.31
C LEU A 14 11.19 -20.95 -21.17
N ARG A 15 11.56 -20.24 -22.23
CA ARG A 15 11.57 -18.76 -22.24
C ARG A 15 10.16 -18.19 -22.11
N LEU A 16 9.18 -18.81 -22.76
CA LEU A 16 7.78 -18.39 -22.67
C LEU A 16 7.22 -18.65 -21.27
N ALA A 17 7.48 -19.83 -20.69
CA ALA A 17 7.08 -20.16 -19.32
C ALA A 17 7.69 -19.18 -18.30
N LEU A 18 8.95 -18.78 -18.49
CA LEU A 18 9.61 -17.79 -17.63
C LEU A 18 9.03 -16.38 -17.81
N ALA A 19 8.61 -16.01 -19.03
CA ALA A 19 7.96 -14.74 -19.30
C ALA A 19 6.54 -14.67 -18.70
N LEU A 20 5.78 -15.78 -18.69
CA LEU A 20 4.46 -15.83 -18.04
C LEU A 20 4.55 -15.92 -16.51
N ALA A 21 5.68 -16.35 -15.96
CA ALA A 21 5.92 -16.38 -14.51
C ALA A 21 6.44 -15.04 -13.96
N ALA A 22 6.58 -14.01 -14.81
CA ALA A 22 7.03 -12.69 -14.36
C ALA A 22 5.98 -12.08 -13.41
N PRO A 23 6.38 -11.62 -12.21
CA PRO A 23 5.47 -10.96 -11.30
C PRO A 23 4.92 -9.68 -11.97
N ALA A 24 3.62 -9.46 -11.84
CA ALA A 24 2.99 -8.23 -12.32
C ALA A 24 3.71 -7.04 -11.67
N LEU A 25 4.33 -6.19 -12.49
CA LEU A 25 4.94 -4.96 -12.01
C LEU A 25 3.83 -4.07 -11.44
N PRO A 26 4.03 -3.45 -10.27
CA PRO A 26 3.07 -2.51 -9.74
C PRO A 26 2.86 -1.40 -10.76
N VAL A 27 1.59 -1.14 -11.11
CA VAL A 27 1.20 -0.07 -12.03
C VAL A 27 1.61 1.26 -11.40
N THR A 28 2.79 1.76 -11.78
CA THR A 28 3.30 3.07 -11.37
C THR A 28 2.70 4.09 -12.34
N GLY A 29 1.67 4.81 -11.89
CA GLY A 29 0.96 5.75 -12.77
C GLY A 29 -0.29 6.39 -12.18
N ALA A 30 -0.90 5.79 -11.16
CA ALA A 30 -1.93 6.47 -10.38
C ALA A 30 -1.27 7.48 -9.43
N ALA A 31 -1.81 8.71 -9.37
CA ALA A 31 -1.40 9.69 -8.38
C ALA A 31 -1.55 9.11 -6.96
N PRO A 32 -0.68 9.46 -6.00
CA PRO A 32 -0.77 8.95 -4.65
C PRO A 32 -2.16 9.21 -4.04
N ILE A 33 -2.76 8.19 -3.42
CA ILE A 33 -4.01 8.32 -2.68
C ILE A 33 -3.64 8.86 -1.29
N VAL A 34 -3.66 10.17 -1.13
CA VAL A 34 -3.43 10.81 0.17
C VAL A 34 -4.75 10.86 0.93
N PHE A 35 -4.80 10.28 2.13
CA PHE A 35 -5.98 10.30 2.99
C PHE A 35 -5.64 10.77 4.41
N GLY A 36 -6.58 11.49 5.02
CA GLY A 36 -6.43 12.10 6.33
C GLY A 36 -7.18 11.36 7.45
N VAL A 37 -6.57 11.29 8.63
CA VAL A 37 -7.17 10.74 9.84
C VAL A 37 -7.18 11.81 10.93
N VAL A 38 -8.36 12.12 11.45
CA VAL A 38 -8.55 13.09 12.53
C VAL A 38 -8.93 12.35 13.80
N LEU A 39 -8.12 12.48 14.84
CA LEU A 39 -8.29 11.76 16.10
C LEU A 39 -8.54 12.74 17.25
N VAL A 40 -9.61 12.50 18.01
CA VAL A 40 -9.99 13.32 19.18
C VAL A 40 -8.97 13.19 20.31
N GLY A 41 -8.53 11.96 20.61
CA GLY A 41 -7.49 11.66 21.59
C GLY A 41 -6.11 11.48 20.97
N PRO A 42 -5.07 11.24 21.79
CA PRO A 42 -3.74 10.86 21.32
C PRO A 42 -3.77 9.54 20.54
N HIS A 43 -2.88 9.39 19.56
CA HIS A 43 -2.78 8.15 18.77
C HIS A 43 -2.27 6.92 19.57
N ASN A 44 -1.90 7.10 20.83
CA ASN A 44 -1.38 6.09 21.77
C ASN A 44 -2.20 6.04 23.08
N ASP A 45 -3.50 6.33 22.98
CA ASP A 45 -4.41 6.43 24.13
C ASP A 45 -4.98 5.07 24.61
N HIS A 46 -4.55 3.96 24.01
CA HIS A 46 -5.07 2.60 24.22
C HIS A 46 -6.60 2.52 24.02
N GLY A 47 -7.17 3.46 23.28
CA GLY A 47 -8.60 3.63 23.11
C GLY A 47 -8.99 3.71 21.64
N TRP A 48 -10.07 4.43 21.37
CA TRP A 48 -10.61 4.56 20.03
C TRP A 48 -9.67 5.29 19.07
N SER A 49 -8.93 6.29 19.55
CA SER A 49 -8.02 7.06 18.71
C SER A 49 -6.87 6.19 18.21
N GLU A 50 -6.25 5.44 19.12
CA GLU A 50 -5.21 4.47 18.76
C GLU A 50 -5.72 3.37 17.84
N ALA A 51 -6.91 2.80 18.11
CA ALA A 51 -7.50 1.77 17.26
C ALA A 51 -7.69 2.25 15.81
N HIS A 52 -8.15 3.49 15.61
CA HIS A 52 -8.31 4.07 14.27
C HIS A 52 -6.98 4.42 13.61
N TYR A 53 -6.00 4.90 14.39
CA TYR A 53 -4.65 5.15 13.89
C TYR A 53 -4.01 3.86 13.34
N ILE A 54 -4.11 2.75 14.08
CA ILE A 54 -3.61 1.43 13.65
C ILE A 54 -4.39 0.92 12.43
N ALA A 55 -5.72 1.07 12.41
CA ALA A 55 -6.53 0.68 11.26
C ALA A 55 -6.16 1.47 9.99
N ALA A 56 -5.84 2.75 10.12
CA ALA A 56 -5.41 3.59 9.02
C ALA A 56 -4.03 3.20 8.48
N GLN A 57 -3.07 2.87 9.36
CA GLN A 57 -1.78 2.29 8.96
C GLN A 57 -1.97 0.96 8.21
N TYR A 58 -2.91 0.12 8.67
CA TYR A 58 -3.25 -1.11 7.98
C TYR A 58 -3.79 -0.82 6.57
N ALA A 59 -4.68 0.16 6.41
CA ALA A 59 -5.21 0.55 5.11
C ALA A 59 -4.11 1.07 4.17
N GLU A 60 -3.23 1.95 4.66
CA GLU A 60 -2.06 2.46 3.91
C GLU A 60 -1.18 1.31 3.41
N ALA A 61 -0.88 0.33 4.26
CA ALA A 61 -0.06 -0.82 3.89
C ALA A 61 -0.73 -1.78 2.88
N LYS A 62 -2.07 -1.78 2.79
CA LYS A 62 -2.83 -2.65 1.87
C LYS A 62 -3.18 -1.98 0.54
N MET A 63 -3.05 -0.67 0.45
CA MET A 63 -3.42 0.10 -0.74
C MET A 63 -2.15 0.63 -1.43
N PRO A 64 -1.71 0.02 -2.55
CA PRO A 64 -0.56 0.51 -3.30
C PRO A 64 -0.73 1.98 -3.70
N GLY A 65 0.26 2.80 -3.37
CA GLY A 65 0.24 4.23 -3.65
C GLY A 65 -0.57 5.07 -2.66
N ALA A 66 -1.11 4.49 -1.59
CA ALA A 66 -1.74 5.26 -0.53
C ALA A 66 -0.70 5.91 0.39
N ARG A 67 -1.07 7.07 0.95
CA ARG A 67 -0.30 7.78 1.96
C ARG A 67 -1.22 8.34 3.04
N MET A 68 -0.98 7.97 4.29
CA MET A 68 -1.71 8.49 5.43
C MET A 68 -1.10 9.82 5.90
N ILE A 69 -1.97 10.79 6.21
CA ILE A 69 -1.65 11.93 7.07
C ILE A 69 -2.59 11.89 8.28
N TYR A 70 -2.12 12.28 9.46
CA TYR A 70 -2.96 12.27 10.66
C TYR A 70 -2.73 13.49 11.54
N VAL A 71 -3.76 13.83 12.31
CA VAL A 71 -3.70 14.79 13.41
C VAL A 71 -4.42 14.18 14.60
N ASP A 72 -3.77 14.23 15.76
CA ASP A 72 -4.31 13.71 17.00
C ASP A 72 -4.60 14.80 18.02
N SER A 73 -5.29 14.44 19.11
CA SER A 73 -5.63 15.35 20.21
C SER A 73 -6.30 16.65 19.76
N VAL A 74 -7.18 16.59 18.74
CA VAL A 74 -7.84 17.78 18.17
C VAL A 74 -8.94 18.37 19.06
N ASN A 75 -9.13 17.85 20.28
CA ASN A 75 -9.98 18.48 21.27
C ASN A 75 -9.56 19.96 21.45
N PRO A 76 -10.47 20.94 21.27
CA PRO A 76 -10.15 22.36 21.44
C PRO A 76 -9.53 22.70 22.80
N ALA A 77 -9.90 21.97 23.85
CA ALA A 77 -9.31 22.14 25.18
C ALA A 77 -7.86 21.61 25.27
N ALA A 78 -7.49 20.61 24.46
CA ALA A 78 -6.17 19.99 24.48
C ALA A 78 -5.18 20.64 23.50
N LYS A 79 -5.66 21.11 22.34
CA LYS A 79 -4.86 21.82 21.33
C LYS A 79 -5.56 23.09 20.84
N PRO A 80 -5.51 24.18 21.62
CA PRO A 80 -6.05 25.47 21.21
C PRO A 80 -5.42 25.95 19.91
N GLY A 81 -6.24 26.33 18.93
CA GLY A 81 -5.77 26.79 17.61
C GLY A 81 -5.69 25.71 16.53
N VAL A 82 -5.96 24.44 16.86
CA VAL A 82 -6.18 23.37 15.88
C VAL A 82 -7.69 23.20 15.68
N THR A 83 -8.18 23.46 14.46
CA THR A 83 -9.59 23.30 14.06
C THR A 83 -9.70 22.31 12.91
N VAL A 84 -10.79 21.55 12.87
CA VAL A 84 -11.09 20.55 11.83
C VAL A 84 -12.32 20.95 11.04
#